data_AF-A0A926PNX2-F1
#
_entry.id   AF-A0A926PNX2-F1
#
_cell.length_a   1.000
_cell.length_b   1.000
_cell.length_c   1.000
_cell.angle_alpha   90.00
_cell.angle_beta   90.00
_cell.angle_gamma   90.00
#
_symmetry.space_group_name_H-M   'P 1'
#
loop_
_entity.id
_entity.type
_entity.pdbx_description
1 polymer ?
#
loop_
_entity_poly.entity_id
_entity_poly.type
_entity_poly.pdbx_seq_one_letter_code
_entity_poly.pdbx_strand_id
1 'polypeptide(L)'
;MAAEQFQRSDFNWQIQQFFRRVGEWIELRFPQVQPPNLPDAPNWWFPSWWLEAGFWVLVSLAVAWLGFQIYLWVHAYLNRNQAEIAKFFDLTASQPEKERTIAGWVKSAQEFQQQGNYREASRALYMAMLQRLNETKLITIDKSRTDREYSRLVQLLPQAESYQMLLETHELLCFSDTPISAEMFDRVQRAYGNIERATVDMAKMA
;
A
#
# COMPACT_ATOMS: atom_id res chain seq x y z
N MET A 1 -29.40 10.00 -24.40
CA MET A 1 -29.04 11.17 -23.57
C MET A 1 -28.87 10.69 -22.13
N ALA A 2 -27.75 11.09 -21.51
CA ALA A 2 -27.44 11.17 -20.08
C ALA A 2 -27.50 9.91 -19.19
N ALA A 3 -26.34 9.63 -18.59
CA ALA A 3 -26.08 8.70 -17.50
C ALA A 3 -26.42 9.34 -16.15
N GLU A 4 -27.14 8.62 -15.28
CA GLU A 4 -27.36 8.88 -13.84
C GLU A 4 -27.90 7.56 -13.23
N GLN A 5 -27.42 6.93 -12.16
CA GLN A 5 -26.42 7.20 -11.13
C GLN A 5 -25.97 5.81 -10.61
N PHE A 6 -24.67 5.63 -10.40
CA PHE A 6 -24.09 4.44 -9.76
C PHE A 6 -24.65 4.24 -8.34
N GLN A 7 -25.02 2.99 -8.02
CA GLN A 7 -25.49 2.51 -6.72
C GLN A 7 -24.54 2.89 -5.56
N ARG A 8 -24.96 3.83 -4.70
CA ARG A 8 -24.37 4.11 -3.39
C ARG A 8 -24.96 3.24 -2.27
N SER A 9 -25.30 1.98 -2.55
CA SER A 9 -26.02 1.12 -1.59
C SER A 9 -25.14 0.17 -0.78
N ASP A 10 -23.92 -0.15 -1.22
CA ASP A 10 -23.13 -1.21 -0.59
C ASP A 10 -22.31 -0.75 0.63
N PHE A 11 -21.87 0.51 0.67
CA PHE A 11 -20.97 0.99 1.72
C PHE A 11 -21.67 1.13 3.09
N ASN A 12 -22.92 1.60 3.09
CA ASN A 12 -23.69 1.78 4.33
C ASN A 12 -24.05 0.41 4.94
N TRP A 13 -24.33 -0.58 4.10
CA TRP A 13 -24.60 -1.95 4.54
C TRP A 13 -23.34 -2.61 5.13
N GLN A 14 -22.18 -2.43 4.50
CA GLN A 14 -20.91 -2.96 5.04
C GLN A 14 -20.56 -2.37 6.40
N ILE A 15 -20.77 -1.06 6.59
CA ILE A 15 -20.57 -0.40 7.88
C ILE A 15 -21.51 -0.96 8.95
N GLN A 16 -22.79 -1.17 8.62
CA GLN A 16 -23.74 -1.78 9.55
C GLN A 16 -23.34 -3.20 9.97
N GLN A 17 -22.84 -4.02 9.04
CA GLN A 17 -22.36 -5.37 9.35
C GLN A 17 -21.13 -5.35 10.26
N PHE A 18 -20.22 -4.39 10.06
CA PHE A 18 -19.04 -4.21 10.91
C PHE A 18 -19.43 -3.88 12.36
N PHE A 19 -20.30 -2.89 12.56
CA PHE A 19 -20.76 -2.52 13.91
C PHE A 19 -21.50 -3.66 14.62
N ARG A 20 -22.26 -4.49 13.89
CA ARG A 20 -22.90 -5.68 14.46
C ARG A 20 -21.89 -6.70 14.98
N ARG A 21 -20.89 -7.06 14.18
CA ARG A 21 -19.85 -8.03 14.59
C ARG A 21 -19.00 -7.52 15.74
N VAL A 22 -18.72 -6.22 15.77
CA VAL A 22 -18.01 -5.58 16.89
C VAL A 22 -18.85 -5.65 18.16
N GLY A 23 -20.16 -5.41 18.09
CA GLY A 23 -21.08 -5.54 19.22
C GLY A 23 -21.10 -6.95 19.81
N GLU A 24 -21.26 -7.96 18.96
CA GLU A 24 -21.24 -9.37 19.37
C GLU A 24 -19.88 -9.77 19.96
N TRP A 25 -18.78 -9.31 19.37
CA TRP A 25 -17.43 -9.56 19.92
C TRP A 25 -17.22 -8.91 21.28
N ILE A 26 -17.71 -7.66 21.47
CA ILE A 26 -17.63 -6.95 22.76
C ILE A 26 -18.42 -7.68 23.84
N GLU A 27 -19.63 -8.15 23.52
CA GLU A 27 -20.48 -8.89 24.45
C GLU A 27 -19.84 -10.22 24.87
N LEU A 28 -19.16 -10.91 23.95
CA LEU A 28 -18.39 -12.12 24.26
C LEU A 28 -17.10 -11.82 25.04
N ARG A 29 -16.48 -10.65 24.85
CA ARG A 29 -15.24 -10.24 25.54
C ARG A 29 -15.48 -9.75 26.96
N PHE A 30 -16.64 -9.16 27.22
CA PHE A 30 -17.06 -8.67 28.53
C PHE A 30 -18.33 -9.40 28.97
N PRO A 31 -18.24 -10.67 29.38
CA PRO A 31 -19.35 -11.28 30.11
C PRO A 31 -19.69 -10.35 31.27
N GLN A 32 -20.96 -9.96 31.37
CA GLN A 32 -21.48 -9.06 32.39
C GLN A 32 -20.83 -9.37 33.73
N VAL A 33 -19.86 -8.54 34.13
CA VAL A 33 -19.23 -8.62 35.43
C VAL A 33 -20.31 -8.13 36.39
N GLN A 34 -21.10 -9.06 36.91
CA GLN A 34 -21.98 -8.80 38.03
C GLN A 34 -21.08 -8.25 39.15
N PRO A 35 -21.27 -7.02 39.62
CA PRO A 35 -20.45 -6.49 40.69
C PRO A 35 -20.66 -7.38 41.92
N PRO A 36 -19.62 -8.09 42.41
CA PRO A 36 -19.75 -8.84 43.64
C PRO A 36 -20.01 -7.83 44.76
N ASN A 37 -20.96 -8.15 45.64
CA ASN A 37 -21.35 -7.34 46.80
C ASN A 37 -20.14 -6.63 47.42
N LEU A 38 -19.99 -5.34 47.10
CA LEU A 38 -18.92 -4.50 47.62
C LEU A 38 -19.21 -4.27 49.10
N PRO A 39 -18.26 -4.58 50.02
CA PRO A 39 -18.36 -4.09 51.39
C PRO A 39 -18.37 -2.56 51.34
N ASP A 40 -19.19 -1.93 52.20
CA ASP A 40 -19.34 -0.47 52.28
C ASP A 40 -17.98 0.22 52.20
N ALA A 41 -17.75 0.92 51.08
CA ALA A 41 -16.51 1.62 50.84
C ALA A 41 -16.33 2.67 51.95
N PRO A 42 -15.11 2.81 52.51
CA PRO A 42 -14.86 3.83 53.50
C PRO A 42 -15.28 5.19 52.94
N ASN A 43 -15.99 5.97 53.75
CA ASN A 43 -16.64 7.21 53.35
C ASN A 43 -15.58 8.33 53.18
N TRP A 44 -14.79 8.27 52.11
CA TRP A 44 -13.82 9.30 51.77
C TRP A 44 -14.58 10.42 51.08
N TRP A 45 -14.74 11.55 51.77
CA TRP A 45 -15.46 12.72 51.29
C TRP A 45 -14.63 13.48 50.25
N PHE A 46 -14.37 12.85 49.09
CA PHE A 46 -13.82 13.57 47.96
C PHE A 46 -14.93 14.41 47.34
N PRO A 47 -14.71 15.72 47.18
CA PRO A 47 -15.67 16.57 46.47
C PRO A 47 -15.92 16.02 45.05
N SER A 48 -17.17 16.04 44.59
CA SER A 48 -17.56 15.51 43.27
C SER A 48 -16.78 16.12 42.11
N TRP A 49 -16.37 17.39 42.22
CA TRP A 49 -15.56 18.09 41.22
C TRP A 49 -14.17 17.47 41.01
N TRP A 50 -13.64 16.72 41.99
CA TRP A 50 -12.35 16.06 41.89
C TRP A 50 -12.39 14.84 40.97
N LEU A 51 -13.48 14.06 41.04
CA LEU A 51 -13.71 12.93 40.13
C LEU A 51 -13.97 13.40 38.71
N GLU A 52 -14.74 14.48 38.55
CA GLU A 52 -15.01 15.10 37.26
C GLU A 52 -13.72 15.68 36.63
N ALA A 53 -12.91 16.39 37.42
CA ALA A 53 -11.61 16.88 36.98
C ALA A 53 -10.66 15.72 36.60
N GLY A 54 -10.60 14.66 37.41
CA GLY A 54 -9.79 13.48 37.13
C GLY A 54 -10.22 12.76 35.85
N PHE A 55 -11.52 12.66 35.61
CA PHE A 55 -12.07 12.09 34.38
C PHE A 55 -11.64 12.90 33.14
N TRP A 56 -11.80 14.23 33.17
CA TRP A 56 -11.39 15.07 32.05
C TRP A 56 -9.89 15.07 31.79
N VAL A 57 -9.07 15.01 32.86
CA VAL A 57 -7.62 14.84 32.74
C VAL A 57 -7.29 13.53 32.03
N LEU A 58 -7.92 12.42 32.44
CA LEU A 58 -7.70 11.10 31.83
C LEU A 58 -8.17 11.06 30.36
N VAL A 59 -9.32 11.66 30.05
CA VAL A 59 -9.82 11.78 28.67
C VAL A 59 -8.86 12.61 27.82
N SER A 60 -8.40 13.76 28.31
CA SER A 60 -7.46 14.61 27.57
C SER A 60 -6.13 13.90 27.29
N LEU A 61 -5.62 13.13 28.28
CA LEU A 61 -4.43 12.33 28.14
C LEU A 61 -4.63 11.22 27.09
N ALA A 62 -5.77 10.55 27.11
CA ALA A 62 -6.10 9.51 26.14
C ALA A 62 -6.21 10.08 24.72
N VAL A 63 -6.85 11.24 24.54
CA VAL A 63 -6.94 11.92 23.24
C VAL A 63 -5.57 12.35 22.74
N ALA A 64 -4.74 12.95 23.62
CA ALA A 64 -3.38 13.34 23.28
C ALA A 64 -2.52 12.14 22.88
N TRP A 65 -2.61 11.04 23.64
CA TRP A 65 -1.93 9.78 23.34
C TRP A 65 -2.35 9.19 21.99
N LEU A 66 -3.65 9.17 21.72
CA LEU A 66 -4.20 8.61 20.48
C LEU A 66 -3.81 9.47 19.28
N GLY A 67 -3.84 10.80 19.43
CA GLY A 67 -3.33 11.74 18.43
C GLY A 67 -1.84 11.57 18.18
N PHE A 68 -1.04 11.34 19.24
CA PHE A 68 0.39 11.07 19.11
C PHE A 68 0.69 9.74 18.40
N GLN A 69 -0.08 8.70 18.68
CA GLN A 69 0.02 7.42 17.96
C GLN A 69 -0.32 7.57 16.47
N ILE A 70 -1.41 8.28 16.16
CA ILE A 70 -1.77 8.60 14.77
C ILE A 70 -0.65 9.40 14.10
N TYR A 71 -0.10 10.40 14.80
CA TYR A 71 1.01 11.19 14.30
C TYR A 71 2.24 10.34 13.98
N LEU A 72 2.63 9.41 14.86
CA LEU A 72 3.75 8.49 14.63
C LEU A 72 3.50 7.55 13.43
N TRP A 73 2.30 6.99 13.33
CA TRP A 73 1.90 6.14 12.22
C TRP A 73 1.91 6.88 10.88
N VAL A 74 1.30 8.06 10.87
CA VAL A 74 1.29 8.94 9.70
C VAL A 74 2.72 9.32 9.33
N HIS A 75 3.54 9.78 10.28
CA HIS A 75 4.93 10.17 9.99
C HIS A 75 5.78 9.00 9.46
N ALA A 76 5.62 7.78 9.99
CA ALA A 76 6.30 6.59 9.47
C ALA A 76 5.85 6.22 8.05
N TYR A 77 4.56 6.37 7.75
CA TYR A 77 4.00 6.12 6.43
C TYR A 77 4.39 7.22 5.43
N LEU A 78 4.35 8.49 5.85
CA LEU A 78 4.78 9.65 5.08
C LEU A 78 6.27 9.56 4.75
N ASN A 79 7.14 9.21 5.71
CA ASN A 79 8.59 9.13 5.47
C ASN A 79 8.99 8.06 4.46
N ARG A 80 8.22 6.97 4.33
CA ARG A 80 8.41 5.94 3.30
C ARG A 80 7.87 6.36 1.93
N ASN A 81 6.89 7.26 1.89
CA ASN A 81 6.17 7.67 0.68
C ASN A 81 6.33 9.16 0.32
N GLN A 82 7.34 9.87 0.85
CA GLN A 82 7.51 11.32 0.63
C GLN A 82 7.56 11.69 -0.86
N ALA A 83 8.12 10.81 -1.70
CA ALA A 83 8.16 10.99 -3.14
C ALA A 83 6.77 10.93 -3.81
N GLU A 84 5.79 10.24 -3.22
CA GLU A 84 4.43 10.14 -3.78
C GLU A 84 3.47 11.17 -3.22
N ILE A 85 3.70 11.64 -2.00
CA ILE A 85 2.86 12.66 -1.37
C ILE A 85 3.25 14.05 -1.85
N ALA A 86 4.53 14.29 -2.10
CA ALA A 86 4.98 15.45 -2.85
C ALA A 86 4.29 15.51 -4.23
N LYS A 87 4.20 14.36 -4.94
CA LYS A 87 3.45 14.26 -6.20
C LYS A 87 1.95 14.52 -6.03
N PHE A 88 1.34 14.10 -4.92
CA PHE A 88 -0.09 14.31 -4.68
C PHE A 88 -0.43 15.79 -4.43
N PHE A 89 0.46 16.55 -3.77
CA PHE A 89 0.32 18.00 -3.66
C PHE A 89 0.70 18.73 -4.96
N ASP A 90 1.55 18.14 -5.81
CA ASP A 90 1.88 18.65 -7.15
C ASP A 90 0.79 18.38 -8.21
N LEU A 91 -0.27 17.61 -7.92
CA LEU A 91 -1.36 17.31 -8.87
C LEU A 91 -2.19 18.54 -9.29
N THR A 92 -1.97 19.71 -8.69
CA THR A 92 -2.55 20.98 -9.18
C THR A 92 -1.72 21.60 -10.29
N ALA A 93 -0.47 21.19 -10.46
CA ALA A 93 0.37 21.54 -11.60
C ALA A 93 0.33 20.41 -12.63
N SER A 94 -0.60 20.51 -13.60
CA SER A 94 -0.53 19.78 -14.87
C SER A 94 0.76 20.15 -15.61
N GLN A 95 1.87 19.53 -15.21
CA GLN A 95 3.03 19.32 -16.05
C GLN A 95 2.88 17.91 -16.62
N PRO A 96 3.06 17.68 -17.93
CA PRO A 96 3.16 16.33 -18.46
C PRO A 96 4.33 15.67 -17.73
N GLU A 97 4.01 14.76 -16.81
CA GLU A 97 4.97 13.92 -16.10
C GLU A 97 5.87 13.34 -17.18
N LYS A 98 7.12 13.81 -17.23
CA LYS A 98 8.11 13.40 -18.22
C LYS A 98 8.27 11.90 -18.06
N GLU A 99 7.54 11.12 -18.86
CA GLU A 99 7.50 9.67 -18.77
C GLU A 99 8.94 9.19 -18.78
N ARG A 100 9.37 8.65 -17.64
CA ARG A 100 10.74 8.26 -17.44
C ARG A 100 10.97 7.09 -18.39
N THR A 101 11.89 7.27 -19.34
CA THR A 101 12.16 6.27 -20.38
C THR A 101 12.59 4.94 -19.77
N ILE A 102 12.45 3.85 -20.52
CA ILE A 102 12.92 2.51 -20.11
C ILE A 102 14.37 2.59 -19.61
N ALA A 103 15.25 3.26 -20.35
CA ALA A 103 16.64 3.45 -19.99
C ALA A 103 16.83 4.21 -18.65
N GLY A 104 15.98 5.21 -18.38
CA GLY A 104 15.99 5.95 -17.13
C GLY A 104 15.63 5.07 -15.92
N TRP A 105 14.68 4.14 -16.08
CA TRP A 105 14.35 3.18 -15.03
C TRP A 105 15.45 2.15 -14.82
N VAL A 106 16.01 1.59 -15.89
CA VAL A 106 17.13 0.62 -15.79
C VAL A 106 18.34 1.24 -15.12
N LYS A 107 18.69 2.49 -15.47
CA LYS A 107 19.78 3.22 -14.80
C LYS A 107 19.51 3.39 -13.30
N SER A 108 18.28 3.74 -12.92
CA SER A 108 17.91 3.90 -11.52
C SER A 108 18.02 2.57 -10.76
N ALA A 109 17.63 1.45 -11.40
CA ALA A 109 17.80 0.12 -10.81
C ALA A 109 19.28 -0.21 -10.53
N GLN A 110 20.19 0.15 -11.45
CA GLN A 110 21.63 -0.04 -11.26
C GLN A 110 22.19 0.82 -10.12
N GLU A 111 21.75 2.08 -10.01
CA GLU A 111 22.16 2.98 -8.92
C GLU A 111 21.71 2.42 -7.56
N PHE A 112 20.47 1.94 -7.44
CA PHE A 112 19.97 1.32 -6.22
C PHE A 112 20.68 0.00 -5.90
N GLN A 113 21.01 -0.81 -6.92
CA GLN A 113 21.81 -2.01 -6.75
C GLN A 113 23.18 -1.71 -6.14
N GLN A 114 23.88 -0.68 -6.63
CA GLN A 114 25.19 -0.27 -6.11
C GLN A 114 25.13 0.18 -4.65
N GLN A 115 23.98 0.72 -4.23
CA GLN A 115 23.72 1.12 -2.85
C GLN A 115 23.27 -0.05 -1.95
N GLY A 116 23.13 -1.27 -2.49
CA GLY A 116 22.57 -2.42 -1.79
C GLY A 116 21.05 -2.33 -1.55
N ASN A 117 20.37 -1.35 -2.15
CA ASN A 117 18.93 -1.17 -2.03
C ASN A 117 18.19 -2.01 -3.09
N TYR A 118 18.17 -3.32 -2.89
CA TYR A 118 17.56 -4.27 -3.83
C TYR A 118 16.04 -4.14 -3.95
N ARG A 119 15.39 -3.54 -2.94
CA ARG A 119 13.95 -3.26 -2.95
C ARG A 119 13.60 -2.22 -4.01
N GLU A 120 14.23 -1.05 -3.94
CA GLU A 120 14.00 0.01 -4.93
C GLU A 120 14.59 -0.35 -6.30
N ALA A 121 15.67 -1.15 -6.35
CA ALA A 121 16.18 -1.68 -7.59
C ALA A 121 15.16 -2.59 -8.31
N SER A 122 14.53 -3.51 -7.57
CA SER A 122 13.47 -4.38 -8.09
C SER A 122 12.25 -3.57 -8.56
N ARG A 123 11.83 -2.56 -7.78
CA ARG A 123 10.74 -1.65 -8.16
C ARG A 123 11.05 -0.90 -9.46
N ALA A 124 12.27 -0.41 -9.62
CA ALA A 124 12.68 0.28 -10.84
C ALA A 124 12.66 -0.66 -12.07
N LEU A 125 13.06 -1.92 -11.93
CA LEU A 125 12.96 -2.91 -13.01
C LEU A 125 11.50 -3.24 -13.38
N TYR A 126 10.61 -3.31 -12.39
CA TYR A 126 9.18 -3.44 -12.63
C TYR A 126 8.62 -2.25 -13.44
N MET A 127 8.97 -1.02 -13.07
CA MET A 127 8.55 0.18 -13.83
C MET A 127 9.11 0.18 -15.26
N ALA A 128 10.36 -0.25 -15.43
CA ALA A 128 10.96 -0.42 -16.76
C ALA A 128 10.22 -1.46 -17.61
N MET A 129 9.73 -2.53 -17.00
CA MET A 129 8.97 -3.59 -17.68
C MET A 129 7.61 -3.09 -18.12
N LEU A 130 6.87 -2.37 -17.27
CA LEU A 130 5.60 -1.76 -17.66
C LEU A 130 5.79 -0.78 -18.82
N GLN A 131 6.78 0.12 -18.72
CA GLN A 131 7.07 1.09 -19.78
C GLN A 131 7.39 0.39 -21.10
N ARG A 132 8.12 -0.72 -21.06
CA ARG A 132 8.42 -1.54 -22.25
C ARG A 132 7.17 -2.15 -22.86
N LEU A 133 6.25 -2.68 -22.06
CA LEU A 133 4.97 -3.20 -22.56
C LEU A 133 4.16 -2.12 -23.29
N ASN A 134 4.20 -0.88 -22.79
CA ASN A 134 3.55 0.27 -23.41
C ASN A 134 4.21 0.68 -24.73
N GLU A 135 5.53 0.90 -24.72
CA GLU A 135 6.28 1.39 -25.87
C GLU A 135 6.28 0.38 -27.03
N THR A 136 6.32 -0.92 -26.71
CA THR A 136 6.21 -2.01 -27.70
C THR A 136 4.78 -2.25 -28.19
N LYS A 137 3.79 -1.55 -27.61
CA LYS A 137 2.34 -1.71 -27.88
C LYS A 137 1.84 -3.13 -27.65
N LEU A 138 2.57 -3.94 -26.88
CA LEU A 138 2.15 -5.30 -26.51
C LEU A 138 0.97 -5.23 -25.54
N ILE A 139 1.07 -4.36 -24.53
CA ILE A 139 0.01 -4.11 -23.57
C ILE A 139 0.04 -2.62 -23.20
N THR A 140 -1.05 -1.89 -23.49
CA THR A 140 -1.19 -0.48 -23.10
C THR A 140 -1.21 -0.35 -21.58
N ILE A 141 -0.44 0.62 -21.05
CA ILE A 141 -0.50 0.93 -19.62
C ILE A 141 -1.85 1.58 -19.29
N ASP A 142 -2.47 1.10 -18.21
CA ASP A 142 -3.67 1.68 -17.64
C ASP A 142 -3.47 1.84 -16.13
N LYS A 143 -3.59 3.07 -15.63
CA LYS A 143 -3.38 3.39 -14.20
C LYS A 143 -4.38 2.70 -13.27
N SER A 144 -5.52 2.25 -13.79
CA SER A 144 -6.52 1.51 -13.02
C SER A 144 -6.24 0.01 -12.94
N ARG A 145 -5.27 -0.48 -13.74
CA ARG A 145 -4.98 -1.91 -13.86
C ARG A 145 -4.06 -2.40 -12.75
N THR A 146 -4.43 -3.54 -12.20
CA THR A 146 -3.70 -4.22 -11.12
C THR A 146 -2.68 -5.22 -11.66
N ASP A 147 -1.70 -5.60 -10.84
CA ASP A 147 -0.69 -6.62 -11.20
C ASP A 147 -1.32 -7.96 -11.59
N ARG A 148 -2.43 -8.34 -10.96
CA ARG A 148 -3.17 -9.57 -11.30
C ARG A 148 -3.88 -9.52 -12.64
N GLU A 149 -4.17 -8.32 -13.15
CA GLU A 149 -4.72 -8.17 -14.50
C GLU A 149 -3.60 -8.18 -15.52
N TYR A 150 -2.47 -7.52 -15.23
CA TYR A 150 -1.26 -7.65 -16.04
C TYR A 150 -0.80 -9.11 -16.13
N SER A 151 -0.84 -9.87 -15.04
CA SER A 151 -0.40 -11.28 -15.02
C SER A 151 -1.19 -12.17 -15.96
N ARG A 152 -2.49 -11.90 -16.17
CA ARG A 152 -3.31 -12.64 -17.15
C ARG A 152 -2.94 -12.30 -18.60
N LEU A 153 -2.54 -11.06 -18.86
CA LEU A 153 -2.24 -10.58 -20.20
C LEU A 153 -0.86 -11.03 -20.67
N VAL A 154 0.13 -10.98 -19.78
CA VAL A 154 1.50 -11.39 -20.10
C VAL A 154 1.65 -12.89 -20.31
N GLN A 155 0.66 -13.71 -19.91
CA GLN A 155 0.64 -15.16 -20.17
C GLN A 155 0.67 -15.48 -21.67
N LEU A 156 0.16 -14.58 -22.51
CA LEU A 156 0.14 -14.75 -23.96
C LEU A 156 1.44 -14.29 -24.63
N LEU A 157 2.35 -13.67 -23.87
CA LEU A 157 3.60 -13.14 -24.39
C LEU A 157 4.75 -14.15 -24.27
N PRO A 158 5.75 -14.08 -25.15
CA PRO A 158 7.02 -14.77 -24.94
C PRO A 158 7.62 -14.38 -23.59
N GLN A 159 8.28 -15.31 -22.91
CA GLN A 159 8.86 -15.09 -21.57
C GLN A 159 7.82 -14.75 -20.49
N ALA A 160 6.61 -15.30 -20.57
CA ALA A 160 5.54 -15.12 -19.57
C ALA A 160 6.01 -15.29 -18.11
N GLU A 161 6.84 -16.30 -17.82
CA GLU A 161 7.41 -16.53 -16.48
C GLU A 161 8.27 -15.36 -16.00
N SER A 162 9.03 -14.72 -16.91
CA SER A 162 9.86 -13.57 -16.56
C SER A 162 9.00 -12.35 -16.21
N TYR A 163 7.89 -12.14 -16.92
CA TYR A 163 6.94 -11.08 -16.58
C TYR A 163 6.25 -11.35 -15.23
N GLN A 164 5.83 -12.60 -15.00
CA GLN A 164 5.23 -13.01 -13.73
C GLN A 164 6.17 -12.78 -12.56
N MET A 165 7.46 -13.12 -12.69
CA MET A 165 8.45 -12.88 -11.63
C MET A 165 8.53 -11.39 -11.24
N LEU A 166 8.51 -10.46 -12.20
CA LEU A 166 8.55 -9.03 -11.89
C LEU A 166 7.25 -8.55 -11.23
N LEU A 167 6.09 -9.05 -11.68
CA LEU A 167 4.78 -8.73 -11.12
C LEU A 167 4.65 -9.24 -9.67
N GLU A 168 4.99 -10.50 -9.43
CA GLU A 168 4.97 -11.12 -8.10
C GLU A 168 5.96 -10.47 -7.14
N THR A 169 7.14 -10.09 -7.66
CA THR A 169 8.10 -9.34 -6.86
C THR A 169 7.52 -8.00 -6.44
N HIS A 170 6.88 -7.26 -7.36
CA HIS A 170 6.23 -6.00 -7.01
C HIS A 170 5.08 -6.19 -6.00
N GLU A 171 4.24 -7.20 -6.18
CA GLU A 171 3.17 -7.53 -5.22
C GLU A 171 3.75 -7.82 -3.83
N LEU A 172 4.85 -8.59 -3.75
CA LEU A 172 5.60 -8.80 -2.52
C LEU A 172 6.12 -7.49 -1.92
N LEU A 173 6.66 -6.58 -2.73
CA LEU A 173 7.13 -5.28 -2.25
C LEU A 173 5.99 -4.44 -1.66
N CYS A 174 4.80 -4.47 -2.26
CA CYS A 174 3.65 -3.70 -1.82
C CYS A 174 3.07 -4.22 -0.50
N PHE A 175 3.04 -5.55 -0.31
CA PHE A 175 2.33 -6.18 0.81
C PHE A 175 3.24 -6.79 1.87
N SER A 176 4.57 -6.72 1.69
CA SER A 176 5.54 -7.21 2.65
C SER A 176 6.67 -6.22 2.90
N ASP A 177 7.10 -6.16 4.16
CA ASP A 177 8.32 -5.46 4.59
C ASP A 177 9.57 -6.35 4.49
N THR A 178 9.46 -7.59 3.98
CA THR A 178 10.61 -8.50 3.84
C THR A 178 11.67 -7.88 2.91
N PRO A 179 12.93 -7.76 3.35
CA PRO A 179 13.99 -7.24 2.51
C PRO A 179 14.26 -8.20 1.34
N ILE A 180 14.52 -7.63 0.16
CA ILE A 180 14.95 -8.39 -1.01
C ILE A 180 16.43 -8.73 -0.85
N SER A 181 16.78 -10.02 -0.89
CA SER A 181 18.17 -10.47 -0.89
C SER A 181 18.83 -10.21 -2.25
N ALA A 182 20.16 -10.13 -2.27
CA ALA A 182 20.93 -10.01 -3.51
C ALA A 182 20.61 -11.16 -4.49
N GLU A 183 20.48 -12.39 -3.99
CA GLU A 183 20.13 -13.55 -4.81
C GLU A 183 18.74 -13.43 -5.45
N MET A 184 17.77 -12.89 -4.71
CA MET A 184 16.43 -12.64 -5.24
C MET A 184 16.48 -11.54 -6.31
N PHE A 185 17.22 -10.47 -6.05
CA PHE A 185 17.42 -9.41 -7.02
C PHE A 185 18.10 -9.90 -8.31
N ASP A 186 19.10 -10.78 -8.22
CA ASP A 186 19.74 -11.38 -9.39
C ASP A 186 18.76 -12.21 -10.23
N ARG A 187 17.74 -12.83 -9.62
CA ARG A 187 16.66 -13.49 -10.36
C ARG A 187 15.78 -12.47 -11.09
N VAL A 188 15.37 -11.40 -10.40
CA VAL A 188 14.56 -10.32 -10.98
C VAL A 188 15.29 -9.63 -12.14
N GLN A 189 16.58 -9.36 -11.99
CA GLN A 189 17.42 -8.76 -13.02
C GLN A 189 17.55 -9.67 -14.24
N ARG A 190 17.74 -10.99 -14.03
CA ARG A 190 17.76 -11.96 -15.13
C ARG A 190 16.42 -12.06 -15.86
N ALA A 191 15.32 -12.06 -15.13
CA ALA A 191 13.97 -12.04 -15.71
C ALA A 191 13.75 -10.79 -16.57
N TYR A 192 14.13 -9.61 -16.08
CA TYR A 192 14.08 -8.39 -16.89
C TYR A 192 14.93 -8.49 -18.17
N GLY A 193 16.15 -9.01 -18.06
CA GLY A 193 17.03 -9.22 -19.22
C GLY A 193 16.49 -10.22 -20.24
N ASN A 194 15.74 -11.24 -19.82
CA ASN A 194 15.05 -12.17 -20.72
C ASN A 194 13.93 -11.46 -21.50
N ILE A 195 13.13 -10.63 -20.81
CA ILE A 195 12.08 -9.82 -21.42
C ILE A 195 12.68 -8.88 -22.46
N GLU A 196 13.75 -8.16 -22.11
CA GLU A 196 14.41 -7.23 -23.01
C GLU A 196 14.85 -7.91 -24.30
N ARG A 197 15.57 -9.03 -24.21
CA ARG A 197 16.00 -9.81 -25.39
C ARG A 197 14.81 -10.24 -26.24
N ALA A 198 13.77 -10.81 -25.63
CA ALA A 198 12.58 -11.25 -26.36
C ALA A 198 11.89 -10.10 -27.10
N THR A 199 11.78 -8.92 -26.48
CA THR A 199 11.17 -7.74 -27.13
C THR A 199 12.00 -7.21 -28.29
N VAL A 200 13.33 -7.24 -28.18
CA VAL A 200 14.23 -6.83 -29.27
C VAL A 200 14.13 -7.81 -30.44
N ASP A 201 14.05 -9.11 -30.16
CA ASP A 201 13.92 -10.14 -31.20
C ASP A 201 12.58 -10.03 -31.94
N MET A 202 11.49 -9.76 -31.22
CA MET A 202 10.18 -9.48 -31.83
C MET A 202 10.22 -8.24 -32.73
N ALA A 203 10.90 -7.17 -32.31
CA ALA A 203 11.04 -5.96 -33.11
C ALA A 203 11.87 -6.14 -34.38
N LYS A 204 12.77 -7.13 -34.43
CA LYS A 204 13.56 -7.46 -35.63
C LYS A 204 12.82 -8.32 -36.65
N MET A 205 11.75 -9.01 -36.22
CA MET A 205 10.97 -9.92 -37.06
C MET A 205 9.75 -9.25 -37.71
N ALA A 206 9.39 -8.03 -37.29
CA ALA A 206 8.30 -7.22 -37.82
C ALA A 206 8.78 -6.27 -38.93
#